data_AF-A0A376MN82-F1
#
_entry.id   AF-A0A376MN82-F1
#
_cell.length_a   1.000
_cell.length_b   1.000
_cell.length_c   1.000
_cell.angle_alpha   90.00
_cell.angle_beta   90.00
_cell.angle_gamma   90.00
#
_symmetry.space_group_name_H-M   'P 1'
#
loop_
_entity.id
_entity.type
_entity.pdbx_description
1 polymer ?
#
loop_
_entity_poly.entity_id
_entity_poly.type
_entity_poly.pdbx_seq_one_letter_code
_entity_poly.pdbx_strand_id
1 'polypeptide(L)'
;MLNFYISSNLRRQAVLEQFLGTNGQRIPYIISIAGSVAVGKSTTARVLQALLSRWPEHRRVELITTDGFLHPNQVLERTWSDEEERLPGIV
;
A
#
# COMPACT_ATOMS: atom_id res chain seq x y z
N MET A 1 5.55 -5.96 -18.61
CA MET A 1 6.72 -5.48 -17.85
C MET A 1 6.61 -5.70 -16.34
N LEU A 2 5.55 -5.24 -15.65
CA LEU A 2 5.44 -5.36 -14.18
C LEU A 2 5.57 -6.82 -13.64
N ASN A 3 5.02 -7.81 -14.36
CA ASN A 3 5.20 -9.23 -14.02
C ASN A 3 6.64 -9.63 -13.80
N PHE A 4 7.49 -9.19 -14.71
CA PHE A 4 8.87 -9.62 -14.77
C PHE A 4 9.62 -9.12 -13.53
N TYR A 5 9.33 -7.90 -13.09
CA TYR A 5 9.86 -7.33 -11.86
C TYR A 5 9.42 -8.12 -10.62
N ILE A 6 8.12 -8.45 -10.51
CA ILE A 6 7.62 -9.19 -9.35
C ILE A 6 8.23 -10.61 -9.33
N SER A 7 8.21 -11.29 -10.46
CA SER A 7 8.71 -12.67 -10.58
C SER A 7 10.23 -12.77 -10.39
N SER A 8 10.99 -11.77 -10.82
CA SER A 8 12.44 -11.71 -10.58
C SER A 8 12.77 -11.49 -9.10
N ASN A 9 12.01 -10.64 -8.40
CA ASN A 9 12.19 -10.43 -6.96
C ASN A 9 11.88 -11.69 -6.17
N LEU A 10 10.76 -12.36 -6.47
CA LEU A 10 10.39 -13.63 -5.82
C LEU A 10 11.47 -14.71 -6.03
N ARG A 11 12.02 -14.81 -7.25
CA ARG A 11 13.10 -15.76 -7.55
C ARG A 11 14.37 -15.47 -6.75
N ARG A 12 14.77 -14.20 -6.65
CA ARG A 12 15.92 -13.78 -5.85
C ARG A 12 15.72 -14.10 -4.36
N GLN A 13 14.51 -13.91 -3.87
CA GLN A 13 14.16 -14.18 -2.48
C GLN A 13 14.23 -15.68 -2.15
N ALA A 14 13.73 -16.54 -3.03
CA ALA A 14 13.85 -18.00 -2.87
C ALA A 14 15.31 -18.47 -2.82
N VAL A 15 16.20 -17.86 -3.61
CA VAL A 15 17.65 -18.19 -3.59
C VAL A 15 18.29 -17.77 -2.26
N LEU A 16 17.93 -16.60 -1.72
CA LEU A 16 18.43 -16.13 -0.43
C LEU A 16 17.91 -16.99 0.73
N GLU A 17 16.65 -17.39 0.71
CA GLU A 17 16.07 -18.29 1.72
C GLU A 17 16.77 -19.66 1.73
N GLN A 18 17.05 -20.21 0.54
CA GLN A 18 17.80 -21.46 0.40
C GLN A 18 19.24 -21.32 0.93
N PHE A 19 19.91 -20.20 0.65
CA PHE A 19 21.28 -19.95 1.11
C PHE A 19 21.36 -19.74 2.64
N LEU A 20 20.41 -19.03 3.22
CA LEU A 20 20.38 -18.70 4.66
C LEU A 20 19.73 -19.80 5.52
N GLY A 21 19.17 -20.85 4.91
CA GLY A 21 18.52 -21.95 5.63
C GLY A 21 17.26 -21.55 6.40
N THR A 22 16.65 -20.43 6.03
CA THR A 22 15.44 -19.91 6.68
C THR A 22 14.21 -20.62 6.10
N ASN A 23 13.30 -21.11 6.96
CA ASN A 23 12.01 -21.64 6.50
C ASN A 23 11.21 -20.53 5.79
N GLY A 24 11.04 -20.68 4.48
CA GLY A 24 10.49 -19.68 3.57
C GLY A 24 9.10 -19.22 3.97
N GLN A 25 9.04 -18.10 4.70
CA GLN A 25 7.81 -17.37 4.89
C GLN A 25 7.50 -16.63 3.59
N ARG A 26 6.29 -16.84 3.04
CA ARG A 26 5.84 -16.08 1.87
C ARG A 26 5.74 -14.60 2.23
N ILE A 27 6.75 -13.84 1.85
CA ILE A 27 6.76 -12.38 2.02
C ILE A 27 5.95 -11.75 0.87
N PRO A 28 4.93 -10.92 1.18
CA PRO A 28 4.13 -10.29 0.15
C PRO A 28 4.94 -9.22 -0.60
N TYR A 29 4.65 -9.07 -1.90
CA TYR A 29 5.20 -7.99 -2.70
C TYR A 29 4.28 -6.77 -2.62
N ILE A 30 4.79 -5.62 -2.17
CA ILE A 30 4.02 -4.39 -1.95
C ILE A 30 4.18 -3.46 -3.15
N ILE A 31 3.05 -2.98 -3.69
CA ILE A 31 3.01 -1.98 -4.76
C ILE A 31 2.29 -0.74 -4.24
N SER A 32 3.00 0.37 -4.11
CA SER A 32 2.44 1.64 -3.66
C SER A 32 1.99 2.49 -4.84
N ILE A 33 0.79 3.06 -4.76
CA ILE A 33 0.23 3.98 -5.77
C ILE A 33 0.01 5.34 -5.12
N ALA A 34 0.80 6.33 -5.53
CA ALA A 34 0.80 7.69 -4.99
C ALA A 34 0.39 8.73 -6.06
N GLY A 35 0.08 9.96 -5.62
CA GLY A 35 -0.37 11.06 -6.49
C GLY A 35 -1.39 11.99 -5.81
N SER A 36 -1.73 13.10 -6.48
CA SER A 36 -2.67 14.11 -5.97
C SER A 36 -4.09 13.56 -5.73
N VAL A 37 -4.90 14.28 -4.95
CA VAL A 37 -6.34 13.97 -4.78
C VAL A 37 -7.02 14.03 -6.15
N ALA A 38 -8.00 13.15 -6.38
CA ALA A 38 -8.77 13.02 -7.63
C ALA A 38 -8.00 12.62 -8.91
N VAL A 39 -6.67 12.40 -8.88
CA VAL A 39 -5.88 11.97 -10.06
C VAL A 39 -6.17 10.52 -10.54
N GLY A 40 -7.07 9.80 -9.87
CA GLY A 40 -7.48 8.45 -10.28
C GLY A 40 -6.69 7.29 -9.66
N LYS A 41 -5.95 7.52 -8.55
CA LYS A 41 -5.18 6.47 -7.84
C LYS A 41 -6.01 5.20 -7.57
N SER A 42 -7.20 5.36 -7.00
CA SER A 42 -8.08 4.23 -6.65
C SER A 42 -8.58 3.49 -7.89
N THR A 43 -8.77 4.19 -9.01
CA THR A 43 -9.15 3.59 -10.29
C THR A 43 -8.00 2.73 -10.83
N THR A 44 -6.79 3.29 -10.89
CA THR A 44 -5.58 2.57 -11.34
C THR A 44 -5.30 1.36 -10.44
N ALA A 45 -5.46 1.49 -9.13
CA ALA A 45 -5.24 0.41 -8.18
C ALA A 45 -6.19 -0.78 -8.39
N ARG A 46 -7.48 -0.53 -8.64
CA ARG A 46 -8.46 -1.57 -8.93
C ARG A 46 -8.20 -2.28 -10.25
N VAL A 47 -7.82 -1.52 -11.29
CA VAL A 47 -7.43 -2.11 -12.59
C VAL A 47 -6.20 -2.99 -12.42
N LEU A 48 -5.18 -2.52 -11.70
CA LEU A 48 -3.97 -3.29 -11.44
C LEU A 48 -4.26 -4.56 -10.65
N GLN A 49 -5.10 -4.48 -9.60
CA GLN A 49 -5.55 -5.64 -8.84
C GLN A 49 -6.21 -6.67 -9.76
N ALA A 50 -7.18 -6.26 -10.58
CA ALA A 50 -7.87 -7.16 -11.50
C ALA A 50 -6.94 -7.84 -12.51
N LEU A 51 -5.94 -7.12 -13.02
CA LEU A 51 -4.93 -7.68 -13.94
C LEU A 51 -4.01 -8.69 -13.24
N LEU A 52 -3.53 -8.37 -12.04
CA LEU A 52 -2.64 -9.24 -11.28
C LEU A 52 -3.35 -10.50 -10.74
N SER A 53 -4.63 -10.39 -10.37
CA SER A 53 -5.45 -11.52 -9.91
C SER A 53 -5.72 -12.57 -11.00
N ARG A 54 -5.64 -12.20 -12.28
CA ARG A 54 -5.88 -13.10 -13.43
C ARG A 54 -4.64 -13.91 -13.83
N TRP A 55 -3.53 -13.83 -13.11
CA TRP A 55 -2.35 -14.62 -13.46
C TRP A 55 -2.57 -16.14 -13.29
N PRO A 56 -1.95 -16.99 -14.13
CA PRO A 56 -2.03 -18.45 -14.03
C PRO A 56 -1.59 -19.00 -12.67
N GLU A 57 -0.74 -18.30 -11.95
CA GLU A 57 -0.24 -18.70 -10.63
C GLU A 57 -1.25 -18.45 -9.50
N HIS A 58 -2.47 -17.99 -9.80
CA HIS A 58 -3.55 -17.70 -8.83
C HIS A 58 -3.05 -16.90 -7.62
N ARG A 59 -2.34 -15.79 -7.87
CA ARG A 59 -1.80 -14.96 -6.80
C ARG A 59 -2.94 -14.24 -6.07
N ARG A 60 -2.94 -14.31 -4.73
CA ARG A 60 -3.81 -13.51 -3.87
C ARG A 60 -3.35 -12.06 -3.92
N VAL A 61 -4.22 -11.16 -4.36
CA VAL A 61 -3.94 -9.73 -4.48
C VAL A 61 -4.96 -8.95 -3.65
N GLU A 62 -4.45 -8.19 -2.68
CA GLU A 62 -5.26 -7.35 -1.80
C GLU A 62 -4.98 -5.89 -2.08
N LEU A 63 -6.00 -5.05 -1.89
CA LEU A 63 -5.92 -3.61 -2.04
C LEU A 63 -6.21 -2.96 -0.69
N ILE A 64 -5.23 -2.21 -0.18
CA ILE A 64 -5.36 -1.44 1.06
C ILE A 64 -5.21 0.05 0.71
N THR A 65 -6.13 0.88 1.19
CA THR A 65 -6.10 2.34 1.02
C THR A 65 -5.53 3.00 2.27
N THR A 66 -4.64 3.98 2.09
CA THR A 66 -4.04 4.75 3.20
C THR A 66 -5.06 5.59 3.97
N ASP A 67 -6.21 5.89 3.37
CA ASP A 67 -7.29 6.67 3.99
C ASP A 67 -7.87 5.98 5.24
N GLY A 68 -7.76 4.65 5.32
CA GLY A 68 -8.17 3.87 6.49
C GLY A 68 -7.24 4.02 7.70
N PHE A 69 -6.09 4.67 7.54
CA PHE A 69 -5.12 4.97 8.60
C PHE A 69 -5.28 6.40 9.14
N LEU A 70 -6.23 7.18 8.63
CA LEU A 70 -6.54 8.49 9.17
C LEU A 70 -7.13 8.35 10.58
N HIS A 71 -6.82 9.32 11.44
CA HIS A 71 -7.43 9.38 12.76
C HIS A 71 -8.96 9.55 12.64
N PRO A 72 -9.74 9.01 13.59
CA PRO A 72 -11.18 9.27 13.64
C PRO A 72 -11.46 10.77 13.72
N ASN A 73 -12.57 11.22 13.12
CA ASN A 73 -12.98 12.63 13.11
C ASN A 73 -12.92 13.26 14.51
N GLN A 74 -13.32 12.53 15.54
CA GLN A 74 -13.31 13.02 16.92
C GLN A 74 -11.90 13.33 17.48
N VAL A 75 -10.86 12.63 16.98
CA VAL A 75 -9.46 12.92 17.35
C VAL A 75 -8.95 14.10 16.54
N LEU A 76 -9.30 14.13 15.26
CA LEU A 76 -8.97 15.24 14.36
C LEU A 76 -9.55 16.55 14.89
N GLU A 77 -10.87 16.63 15.11
CA GLU A 77 -11.58 17.81 15.61
C GLU A 77 -10.99 18.34 16.91
N ARG A 78 -10.65 17.45 17.87
CA ARG A 78 -9.96 17.86 19.10
C ARG A 78 -8.59 18.48 18.81
N THR A 79 -7.81 17.86 17.93
CA THR A 79 -6.47 18.37 17.58
C THR A 79 -6.56 19.74 16.90
N TRP A 80 -7.53 19.93 16.00
CA TRP A 80 -7.79 21.22 15.34
C TRP A 80 -8.22 22.30 16.34
N SER A 81 -9.13 21.98 17.26
CA SER A 81 -9.57 22.92 18.30
C SER A 81 -8.44 23.28 19.26
N ASP A 82 -7.63 22.31 19.69
CA ASP A 82 -6.45 22.53 20.54
C ASP A 82 -5.39 23.39 19.83
N GLU A 83 -5.30 23.34 18.50
CA GLU A 83 -4.37 24.13 17.70
C GLU A 83 -4.88 25.56 17.45
N GLU A 84 -6.18 25.72 17.19
CA GLU A 84 -6.85 27.02 17.02
C GLU A 84 -6.86 27.82 18.33
N GLU A 85 -7.08 27.17 19.47
CA GLU A 85 -6.97 27.78 20.80
C GLU A 85 -5.53 28.23 21.12
N ARG A 86 -4.52 27.60 20.51
CA ARG A 86 -3.10 27.99 20.65
C ARG A 86 -2.67 29.11 19.70
N LEU A 87 -3.50 29.47 18.71
CA LEU A 87 -3.25 30.57 17.76
C LEU A 87 -4.40 31.60 17.75
N PRO A 88 -4.73 32.26 18.88
CA PRO A 88 -5.76 33.29 18.87
C PRO A 88 -5.22 34.54 18.13
N GLY A 89 -5.65 34.77 16.89
CA GLY A 89 -5.46 36.08 16.22
C GLY A 89 -5.10 36.12 14.75
N ILE A 90 -5.15 35.02 13.99
CA ILE A 90 -4.99 35.07 12.52
C ILE A 90 -6.17 34.36 11.85
N VAL A 91 -7.37 34.91 11.99
CA VAL A 91 -8.46 34.82 11.00
C VAL A 91 -9.25 36.12 11.03
#